data_AF-A0A1F5AYI2-F1
#
_entry.id   AF-A0A1F5AYI2-F1
#
_cell.length_a   1.000
_cell.length_b   1.000
_cell.length_c   1.000
_cell.angle_alpha   90.00
_cell.angle_beta   90.00
_cell.angle_gamma   90.00
#
_symmetry.space_group_name_H-M   'P 1'
#
loop_
_entity.id
_entity.type
_entity.pdbx_description
1 polymer ?
#
loop_
_entity_poly.entity_id
_entity_poly.type
_entity_poly.pdbx_seq_one_letter_code
_entity_poly.pdbx_strand_id
1 'polypeptide(L)'
;MAFAFFKYRISQSKLAKQAKTNLKTGTSHRGMINAIKINGFQYQTIKGSDFNKISVFLKKHLPIIVNFIEPSHNEGHYAIVVGITKTKIILNDPWNGNNFVMSRNIFFKRWHDSKNTAKKWMLILYKE
;
A
#
# COMPACT_ATOMS: atom_id res chain seq x y z
N MET A 1 -6.33 -2.13 -7.50
CA MET A 1 -7.25 -1.98 -6.35
C MET A 1 -7.43 -0.52 -5.93
N ALA A 2 -6.39 0.25 -5.62
CA ALA A 2 -6.55 1.63 -5.13
C ALA A 2 -7.33 2.55 -6.10
N PHE A 3 -7.04 2.53 -7.40
CA PHE A 3 -7.84 3.29 -8.38
C PHE A 3 -9.28 2.79 -8.52
N ALA A 4 -9.50 1.49 -8.33
CA ALA A 4 -10.82 0.90 -8.42
C ALA A 4 -11.77 1.42 -7.34
N PHE A 5 -11.24 1.88 -6.20
CA PHE A 5 -11.95 2.61 -5.14
C PHE A 5 -12.65 3.86 -5.69
N PHE A 6 -11.98 4.60 -6.58
CA PHE A 6 -12.51 5.79 -7.24
C PHE A 6 -13.27 5.49 -8.53
N LYS A 7 -13.76 4.25 -8.69
CA LYS A 7 -14.41 3.73 -9.91
C LYS A 7 -13.57 3.88 -11.18
N TYR A 8 -12.27 4.16 -11.06
CA TYR A 8 -11.33 4.25 -12.17
C TYR A 8 -10.76 2.86 -12.49
N ARG A 9 -11.00 2.39 -13.71
CA ARG A 9 -10.56 1.07 -14.17
C ARG A 9 -9.38 1.22 -15.14
N ILE A 10 -8.33 0.46 -14.88
CA ILE A 10 -7.11 0.42 -15.69
C ILE A 10 -6.48 -0.97 -15.56
N SER A 11 -5.93 -1.49 -16.65
CA SER A 11 -5.31 -2.81 -16.65
C SER A 11 -4.04 -2.85 -15.81
N GLN A 12 -3.72 -4.01 -15.23
CA GLN A 12 -2.48 -4.21 -14.50
C GLN A 12 -1.26 -4.01 -15.40
N SER A 13 -1.32 -4.43 -16.67
CA SER A 13 -0.24 -4.25 -17.65
C SER A 13 0.07 -2.77 -17.91
N LYS A 14 -0.96 -1.92 -18.05
CA LYS A 14 -0.78 -0.48 -18.24
C LYS A 14 -0.22 0.18 -16.98
N LEU A 15 -0.70 -0.23 -15.80
CA LEU A 15 -0.14 0.23 -14.52
C LEU A 15 1.32 -0.14 -14.35
N ALA A 16 1.69 -1.38 -14.65
CA ALA A 16 3.06 -1.87 -14.58
C ALA A 16 3.99 -1.04 -15.49
N LYS A 17 3.54 -0.74 -16.72
CA LYS A 17 4.28 0.11 -17.65
C LYS A 17 4.47 1.53 -17.11
N GLN A 18 3.40 2.16 -16.60
CA GLN A 18 3.47 3.51 -16.02
C GLN A 18 4.36 3.56 -14.77
N ALA A 19 4.32 2.50 -13.95
CA ALA A 19 5.14 2.37 -12.75
C ALA A 19 6.58 1.94 -13.02
N LYS A 20 6.93 1.62 -14.27
CA LYS A 20 8.23 1.06 -14.68
C LYS A 20 8.58 -0.21 -13.88
N THR A 21 7.58 -1.03 -13.62
CA THR A 21 7.74 -2.34 -12.96
C THR A 21 8.61 -3.24 -13.83
N ASN A 22 9.53 -3.98 -13.21
CA ASN A 22 10.31 -5.00 -13.90
C ASN A 22 10.39 -6.29 -13.06
N LEU A 23 10.73 -7.40 -13.72
CA LEU A 23 10.75 -8.73 -13.10
C LEU A 23 11.85 -8.89 -12.03
N LYS A 24 12.93 -8.12 -12.12
CA LYS A 24 14.08 -8.26 -11.21
C LYS A 24 13.88 -7.53 -9.88
N THR A 25 13.25 -6.36 -9.90
CA THR A 25 13.15 -5.48 -8.72
C THR A 25 11.73 -5.10 -8.35
N GLY A 26 10.72 -5.58 -9.09
CA GLY A 26 9.33 -5.21 -8.88
C GLY A 26 9.08 -3.71 -9.10
N THR A 27 8.25 -3.13 -8.23
CA THR A 27 7.82 -1.72 -8.31
C THR A 27 8.40 -0.90 -7.16
N SER A 28 9.09 0.19 -7.49
CA SER A 28 9.58 1.15 -6.47
C SER A 28 8.49 2.10 -6.01
N HIS A 29 8.64 2.72 -4.82
CA HIS A 29 7.75 3.79 -4.35
C HIS A 29 7.62 4.92 -5.38
N ARG A 30 8.75 5.34 -5.98
CA ARG A 30 8.77 6.36 -7.03
C ARG A 30 7.98 5.93 -8.27
N GLY A 31 8.14 4.69 -8.70
CA GLY A 31 7.36 4.12 -9.80
C GLY A 31 5.87 4.17 -9.52
N MET A 32 5.46 3.75 -8.32
CA MET A 32 4.06 3.80 -7.89
C MET A 32 3.50 5.22 -7.88
N ILE A 33 4.25 6.19 -7.33
CA ILE A 33 3.87 7.61 -7.32
C ILE A 33 3.75 8.16 -8.75
N ASN A 34 4.66 7.79 -9.65
CA ASN A 34 4.58 8.22 -11.05
C ASN A 34 3.33 7.69 -11.74
N ALA A 35 2.97 6.42 -11.52
CA ALA A 35 1.72 5.87 -12.05
C ALA A 35 0.50 6.61 -11.50
N ILE A 36 0.51 7.02 -10.22
CA ILE A 36 -0.56 7.81 -9.62
C ILE A 36 -0.70 9.17 -10.31
N LYS A 37 0.41 9.91 -10.47
CA LYS A 37 0.43 11.21 -11.13
C LYS A 37 -0.06 11.13 -12.58
N ILE A 38 0.43 10.16 -13.36
CA ILE A 38 0.07 10.00 -14.79
C ILE A 38 -1.45 9.79 -14.97
N ASN A 39 -2.11 9.17 -14.00
CA ASN A 39 -3.57 8.95 -14.05
C ASN A 39 -4.37 10.08 -13.39
N GLY A 40 -3.76 11.23 -13.10
CA GLY A 40 -4.44 12.43 -12.60
C GLY A 40 -4.89 12.37 -11.15
N PHE A 41 -4.30 11.48 -10.33
CA PHE A 41 -4.59 11.39 -8.91
C PHE A 41 -3.59 12.20 -8.09
N GLN A 42 -4.08 12.79 -7.00
CA GLN A 42 -3.24 13.37 -5.97
C GLN A 42 -2.83 12.29 -4.96
N TYR A 43 -1.75 12.55 -4.22
CA TYR A 43 -1.24 11.61 -3.25
C TYR A 43 -0.52 12.28 -2.09
N GLN A 44 -0.48 11.55 -0.98
CA GLN A 44 0.33 11.88 0.18
C GLN A 44 1.15 10.66 0.58
N THR A 45 2.47 10.83 0.71
CA THR A 45 3.34 9.81 1.31
C THR A 45 3.72 10.19 2.73
N ILE A 46 3.73 9.22 3.63
CA ILE A 46 4.14 9.40 5.02
C ILE A 46 5.18 8.32 5.35
N LYS A 47 6.26 8.72 6.02
CA LYS A 47 7.23 7.81 6.65
C LYS A 47 7.07 7.87 8.17
N GLY A 48 7.50 6.82 8.88
CA GLY A 48 7.43 6.81 10.34
C GLY A 48 6.01 6.85 10.89
N SER A 49 5.04 6.31 10.14
CA SER A 49 3.64 6.32 10.54
C SER A 49 3.33 5.36 11.69
N ASP A 50 2.10 5.42 12.20
CA ASP A 50 1.56 4.51 13.21
C ASP A 50 0.11 4.08 12.87
N PHE A 51 -0.47 3.30 13.77
CA PHE A 51 -1.85 2.82 13.66
C PHE A 51 -2.91 3.90 13.90
N ASN A 52 -2.57 4.99 14.60
CA ASN A 52 -3.48 6.11 14.81
C ASN A 52 -3.69 6.84 13.47
N LYS A 53 -2.61 7.06 12.72
CA LYS A 53 -2.67 7.70 11.41
C LYS A 53 -3.38 6.83 10.38
N ILE A 54 -3.18 5.51 10.40
CA ILE A 54 -4.02 4.58 9.62
C ILE A 54 -5.50 4.79 9.95
N SER A 55 -5.85 4.84 11.24
CA SER A 55 -7.24 5.00 11.68
C SER A 55 -7.85 6.33 11.21
N VAL A 56 -7.08 7.42 11.20
CA VAL A 56 -7.51 8.73 10.67
C VAL A 56 -7.85 8.63 9.19
N PHE A 57 -7.00 8.00 8.37
CA PHE A 57 -7.24 7.89 6.92
C PHE A 57 -8.35 6.90 6.57
N LEU A 58 -8.52 5.82 7.35
CA LEU A 58 -9.65 4.90 7.19
C LEU A 58 -10.99 5.63 7.45
N LYS A 59 -11.06 6.47 8.49
CA LYS A 59 -12.25 7.30 8.77
C LYS A 59 -12.56 8.32 7.65
N LYS A 60 -11.54 8.74 6.90
CA LYS A 60 -11.72 9.60 5.72
C LYS A 60 -12.13 8.82 4.47
N HIS A 61 -12.31 7.51 4.56
CA HIS A 61 -12.60 6.63 3.43
C HIS A 61 -11.60 6.81 2.28
N LEU A 62 -10.31 6.90 2.60
CA LEU A 62 -9.24 6.98 1.59
C LEU A 62 -8.46 5.67 1.51
N PRO A 63 -8.08 5.19 0.31
CA PRO A 63 -7.26 4.00 0.17
C PRO A 63 -5.84 4.26 0.68
N ILE A 64 -5.38 3.39 1.58
CA ILE A 64 -4.05 3.47 2.19
C ILE A 64 -3.21 2.30 1.66
N ILE A 65 -2.21 2.59 0.85
CA ILE A 65 -1.20 1.60 0.43
C ILE A 65 -0.08 1.59 1.46
N VAL A 66 0.33 0.40 1.89
CA VAL A 66 1.48 0.17 2.78
C VAL A 66 2.54 -0.66 2.06
N ASN A 67 3.80 -0.52 2.47
CA ASN A 67 4.90 -1.41 2.07
C ASN A 67 5.39 -2.16 3.32
N PHE A 68 5.33 -3.49 3.29
CA PHE A 68 5.69 -4.35 4.41
C PHE A 68 6.38 -5.62 3.92
N ILE A 69 7.07 -6.33 4.81
CA ILE A 69 7.64 -7.65 4.53
C ILE A 69 6.54 -8.71 4.69
N GLU A 70 6.12 -9.30 3.58
CA GLU A 70 5.12 -10.38 3.54
C GLU A 70 5.62 -11.60 4.34
N PRO A 71 4.80 -12.18 5.23
CA PRO A 71 5.27 -13.19 6.18
C PRO A 71 5.61 -14.55 5.58
N SER A 72 4.99 -14.95 4.47
CA SER A 72 5.15 -16.29 3.88
C SER A 72 6.47 -16.45 3.14
N HIS A 73 6.87 -15.43 2.38
CA HIS A 73 8.10 -15.45 1.57
C HIS A 73 9.19 -14.52 2.11
N ASN A 74 8.87 -13.70 3.12
CA ASN A 74 9.78 -12.71 3.71
C ASN A 74 10.28 -11.67 2.69
N GLU A 75 9.41 -11.26 1.77
CA GLU A 75 9.69 -10.31 0.70
C GLU A 75 8.96 -8.98 0.88
N GLY A 76 9.55 -7.90 0.38
CA GLY A 76 8.89 -6.58 0.39
C GLY A 76 7.68 -6.55 -0.53
N HIS A 77 6.56 -6.09 -0.01
CA HIS A 77 5.25 -6.25 -0.63
C HIS A 77 4.36 -5.04 -0.39
N TYR A 78 3.39 -4.83 -1.30
CA TYR A 78 2.41 -3.75 -1.19
C TYR A 78 1.00 -4.30 -1.02
N ALA A 79 0.28 -3.75 -0.05
CA ALA A 79 -1.14 -4.06 0.17
C ALA A 79 -1.93 -2.79 0.51
N ILE A 80 -3.26 -2.89 0.44
CA ILE A 80 -4.17 -1.81 0.84
C ILE A 80 -4.72 -2.10 2.21
N VAL A 81 -4.62 -1.16 3.14
CA VAL A 81 -5.31 -1.27 4.43
C VAL A 81 -6.79 -0.96 4.24
N VAL A 82 -7.64 -1.90 4.65
CA VAL A 82 -9.12 -1.76 4.58
C VAL A 82 -9.77 -1.73 5.94
N GLY A 83 -9.05 -2.11 7.00
CA GLY A 83 -9.58 -2.10 8.35
C GLY A 83 -8.50 -2.23 9.41
N ILE A 84 -8.85 -1.83 10.62
CA ILE A 84 -7.96 -1.96 11.78
C ILE A 84 -8.80 -2.15 13.05
N THR A 85 -8.35 -3.02 13.93
CA THR A 85 -8.95 -3.24 15.26
C THR A 85 -7.91 -2.96 16.34
N LYS A 86 -8.23 -3.18 17.62
CA LYS A 86 -7.26 -3.03 18.71
C LYS A 86 -6.00 -3.88 18.50
N THR A 87 -6.13 -5.07 17.93
CA THR A 87 -5.04 -6.07 17.84
C THR A 87 -4.70 -6.50 16.42
N LYS A 88 -5.51 -6.16 15.41
CA LYS A 88 -5.36 -6.64 14.03
C LYS A 88 -5.35 -5.50 13.02
N ILE A 89 -4.65 -5.71 11.92
CA ILE A 89 -4.77 -4.94 10.68
C ILE A 89 -5.37 -5.84 9.61
N ILE A 90 -6.22 -5.28 8.75
CA ILE A 90 -6.93 -5.98 7.69
C ILE A 90 -6.51 -5.36 6.36
N LEU A 91 -6.07 -6.20 5.44
CA LEU A 91 -5.45 -5.82 4.18
C LEU A 91 -6.20 -6.44 3.00
N ASN A 92 -6.33 -5.69 1.91
CA ASN A 92 -6.53 -6.28 0.59
C ASN A 92 -5.17 -6.41 -0.08
N ASP A 93 -4.73 -7.65 -0.24
CA ASP A 93 -3.39 -8.01 -0.62
C ASP A 93 -3.40 -8.70 -2.00
N PRO A 94 -2.54 -8.28 -2.95
CA PRO A 94 -2.48 -8.90 -4.27
C PRO A 94 -2.13 -10.40 -4.28
N TRP A 95 -1.45 -10.90 -3.24
CA TRP A 95 -1.04 -12.29 -3.08
C TRP A 95 -1.98 -13.05 -2.14
N ASN A 96 -2.30 -12.45 -1.00
CA ASN A 96 -3.08 -13.11 0.06
C ASN A 96 -4.60 -12.92 -0.08
N GLY A 97 -5.05 -12.12 -1.06
CA GLY A 97 -6.46 -11.86 -1.33
C GLY A 97 -7.08 -10.76 -0.47
N ASN A 98 -8.41 -10.70 -0.50
CA ASN A 98 -9.17 -9.69 0.25
C ASN A 98 -9.28 -10.06 1.73
N ASN A 99 -9.32 -9.03 2.59
CA ASN A 99 -9.45 -9.19 4.04
C ASN A 99 -8.36 -10.06 4.69
N PHE A 100 -7.15 -10.07 4.13
CA PHE A 100 -5.99 -10.69 4.77
C PHE A 100 -5.72 -10.05 6.13
N VAL A 101 -5.63 -10.86 7.18
CA VAL A 101 -5.55 -10.39 8.57
C VAL A 101 -4.17 -10.64 9.13
N MET A 102 -3.59 -9.63 9.77
CA MET A 102 -2.34 -9.76 10.51
C MET A 102 -2.47 -9.13 11.90
N SER A 103 -1.76 -9.67 12.89
CA SER A 103 -1.66 -8.98 14.18
C SER A 103 -0.90 -7.66 14.01
N ARG A 104 -1.31 -6.61 14.73
CA ARG A 104 -0.64 -5.30 14.70
C ARG A 104 0.83 -5.42 15.08
N ASN A 105 1.15 -6.25 16.08
CA ASN A 105 2.53 -6.42 16.55
C ASN A 105 3.42 -7.02 15.45
N ILE A 106 2.93 -8.03 14.73
CA ILE A 106 3.68 -8.64 13.63
C ILE A 106 3.78 -7.68 12.45
N PHE A 107 2.69 -7.03 12.06
CA PHE A 107 2.69 -6.06 10.99
C PHE A 107 3.66 -4.91 11.28
N PHE A 108 3.64 -4.34 12.49
CA PHE A 108 4.50 -3.22 12.86
C PHE A 108 5.98 -3.54 12.72
N LYS A 109 6.40 -4.75 13.10
CA LYS A 109 7.79 -5.22 12.94
C LYS A 109 8.16 -5.37 11.46
N ARG A 110 7.21 -5.79 10.63
CA ARG A 110 7.37 -6.02 9.20
C ARG A 110 7.12 -4.77 8.35
N TRP A 111 6.72 -3.65 8.94
CA TRP A 111 6.28 -2.46 8.22
C TRP A 111 7.47 -1.63 7.73
N HIS A 112 8.16 -2.14 6.72
CA HIS A 112 9.26 -1.48 6.02
C HIS A 112 9.45 -2.13 4.64
N ASP A 113 10.19 -1.46 3.77
CA ASP A 113 10.62 -2.01 2.48
C ASP A 113 11.73 -3.07 2.65
N SER A 114 12.05 -3.82 1.59
CA SER A 114 13.07 -4.88 1.63
C SER A 114 14.45 -4.40 2.09
N LYS A 115 14.76 -3.10 1.95
CA LYS A 115 16.03 -2.50 2.39
C LYS A 115 15.97 -1.86 3.79
N ASN A 116 14.80 -1.89 4.44
CA ASN A 116 14.56 -1.29 5.75
C ASN A 116 14.86 0.23 5.82
N THR A 117 14.72 0.93 4.68
CA THR A 117 14.97 2.38 4.53
C THR A 117 13.69 3.22 4.61
N ALA A 118 12.54 2.61 4.31
CA ALA A 118 11.23 3.25 4.31
C ALA A 118 10.34 2.66 5.42
N LYS A 119 10.78 2.84 6.67
CA LYS A 119 10.05 2.37 7.84
C LYS A 119 8.68 3.03 7.95
N LYS A 120 7.66 2.21 8.19
CA LYS A 120 6.27 2.60 8.44
C LYS A 120 5.72 3.53 7.36
N TRP A 121 6.04 3.18 6.11
CA TRP A 121 5.68 3.97 4.96
C TRP A 121 4.22 3.73 4.55
N MET A 122 3.51 4.82 4.27
CA MET A 122 2.16 4.82 3.71
C MET A 122 2.09 5.73 2.50
N LEU A 123 1.19 5.39 1.61
CA LEU A 123 0.79 6.18 0.47
C LEU A 123 -0.73 6.22 0.42
N ILE A 124 -1.27 7.43 0.50
CA ILE A 124 -2.69 7.70 0.44
C ILE A 124 -2.96 8.34 -0.91
N LEU A 125 -3.99 7.86 -1.61
CA LEU A 125 -4.45 8.43 -2.86
C LEU A 125 -5.75 9.17 -2.59
N TYR A 126 -5.94 10.31 -3.25
CA TYR A 126 -7.18 11.06 -3.25
C TYR A 126 -7.41 11.68 -4.62
N LYS A 127 -8.68 11.97 -4.90
CA LYS A 127 -9.14 12.58 -6.15
C LYS A 127 -10.14 13.65 -5.76
N GLU A 128 -9.93 14.86 -6.25
CA GLU A 128 -10.91 15.95 -6.19
C GLU A 128 -12.16 15.61 -7.01
#